data_AF-A0A133QC85-F1
#
_entry.id   AF-A0A133QC85-F1
#
_cell.length_a   1.000
_cell.length_b   1.000
_cell.length_c   1.000
_cell.angle_alpha   90.00
_cell.angle_beta   90.00
_cell.angle_gamma   90.00
#
_symmetry.space_group_name_H-M   'P 1'
#
loop_
_entity.id
_entity.type
_entity.pdbx_description
1 polymer ?
#
loop_
_entity_poly.entity_id
_entity_poly.type
_entity_poly.pdbx_seq_one_letter_code
_entity_poly.pdbx_strand_id
1 'polypeptide(L)'
;MNWSVYEWEETHKGDHYYMLRTGDDKAGIVFRGVFTSDPYPGEDWAGNGKQRYYMGMDCYDCVPGDEQSPIGIEELEKAVPDIDWRRGHSGQLLSEEDADKLDELWNCK
;
A
#
# COMPACT_ATOMS: atom_id res chain seq x y z
N MET A 1 -2.92 0.29 -13.41
CA MET A 1 -3.20 1.62 -12.79
C MET A 1 -1.88 2.26 -12.37
N ASN A 2 -1.86 3.47 -11.79
CA ASN A 2 -0.63 4.03 -11.21
C ASN A 2 -0.90 4.66 -9.84
N TRP A 3 0.17 4.77 -9.05
CA TRP A 3 0.10 5.38 -7.72
C TRP A 3 1.38 6.15 -7.42
N SER A 4 1.26 7.26 -6.69
CA SER A 4 2.42 8.02 -6.25
C SER A 4 3.08 7.34 -5.05
N VAL A 5 4.39 7.15 -5.11
CA VAL A 5 5.18 6.48 -4.06
C VAL A 5 6.16 7.50 -3.47
N TYR A 6 6.17 7.63 -2.14
CA TYR A 6 7.04 8.57 -1.44
C TYR A 6 8.48 8.05 -1.36
N GLU A 7 8.67 6.81 -0.94
CA GLU A 7 9.97 6.12 -0.90
C GLU A 7 10.34 5.47 -2.24
N TRP A 8 10.12 6.22 -3.33
CA TRP A 8 10.29 5.71 -4.70
C TRP A 8 11.73 5.28 -5.01
N GLU A 9 12.74 5.86 -4.34
CA GLU A 9 14.16 5.52 -4.56
C GLU A 9 14.48 4.07 -4.20
N GLU A 10 13.71 3.48 -3.27
CA GLU A 10 13.87 2.10 -2.81
C GLU A 10 12.91 1.13 -3.49
N THR A 11 12.01 1.62 -4.35
CA THR A 11 10.96 0.81 -4.97
C THR A 11 11.27 0.55 -6.45
N HIS A 12 11.10 -0.70 -6.86
CA HIS A 12 11.47 -1.17 -8.19
C HIS A 12 10.35 -1.95 -8.86
N LYS A 13 10.45 -2.10 -10.18
CA LYS A 13 9.57 -3.02 -10.91
C LYS A 13 9.69 -4.44 -10.33
N GLY A 14 8.55 -5.05 -10.05
CA GLY A 14 8.46 -6.41 -9.51
C GLY A 14 8.25 -6.44 -8.00
N ASP A 15 8.42 -5.32 -7.30
CA ASP A 15 8.13 -5.25 -5.87
C ASP A 15 6.63 -5.41 -5.61
N HIS A 16 6.32 -6.12 -4.53
CA HIS A 16 4.95 -6.36 -4.09
C HIS A 16 4.48 -5.22 -3.20
N TYR A 17 3.17 -4.96 -3.21
CA TYR A 17 2.59 -3.91 -2.38
C TYR A 17 1.27 -4.37 -1.75
N TYR A 18 0.96 -3.72 -0.62
CA TYR A 18 -0.36 -3.74 0.02
C TYR A 18 -0.96 -2.34 -0.04
N MET A 19 -2.26 -2.25 -0.35
CA MET A 19 -2.97 -0.98 -0.32
C MET A 19 -3.80 -0.85 0.95
N LEU A 20 -3.50 0.19 1.73
CA LEU A 20 -4.24 0.56 2.91
C LEU A 20 -5.34 1.57 2.57
N ARG A 21 -6.60 1.22 2.84
CA ARG A 21 -7.71 2.16 2.92
C ARG A 21 -7.66 2.91 4.25
N THR A 22 -7.82 4.22 4.20
CA THR A 22 -7.84 5.09 5.38
C THR A 22 -9.09 5.99 5.36
N GLY A 23 -9.41 6.60 6.51
CA GLY A 23 -10.40 7.68 6.59
C GLY A 23 -11.82 7.29 7.00
N ASP A 24 -12.11 6.02 7.27
CA ASP A 24 -13.40 5.54 7.75
C ASP A 24 -13.29 4.32 8.69
N ASP A 25 -14.43 3.80 9.14
CA ASP A 25 -14.56 2.62 10.00
C ASP A 25 -14.29 1.29 9.26
N LYS A 26 -14.13 1.35 7.94
CA LYS A 26 -13.77 0.21 7.08
C LYS A 26 -12.28 0.17 6.75
N ALA A 27 -11.48 1.04 7.36
CA ALA A 27 -10.04 1.15 7.14
C ALA A 27 -9.29 -0.18 7.39
N GLY A 28 -8.24 -0.40 6.62
CA GLY A 28 -7.49 -1.66 6.60
C GLY A 28 -6.92 -1.97 5.21
N ILE A 29 -6.29 -3.14 5.06
CA ILE A 29 -5.74 -3.55 3.76
C ILE A 29 -6.89 -4.00 2.86
N VAL A 30 -6.98 -3.46 1.65
CA VAL A 30 -8.08 -3.71 0.70
C VAL A 30 -7.66 -4.45 -0.56
N PHE A 31 -6.38 -4.43 -0.90
CA PHE A 31 -5.83 -5.24 -2.00
C PHE A 31 -4.31 -5.36 -1.91
N ARG A 32 -3.77 -6.36 -2.61
CA ARG A 32 -2.33 -6.51 -2.84
C ARG A 32 -2.04 -6.70 -4.33
N GLY A 33 -0.82 -6.37 -4.71
CA GLY A 33 -0.43 -6.35 -6.12
C GLY A 33 1.08 -6.34 -6.31
N VAL A 34 1.47 -5.98 -7.52
CA VAL A 34 2.87 -5.88 -7.94
C VAL A 34 3.07 -4.60 -8.75
N PHE A 35 4.22 -3.95 -8.56
CA PHE A 35 4.62 -2.84 -9.42
C PHE A 35 5.10 -3.35 -10.78
N THR A 36 4.58 -2.76 -11.85
CA THR A 36 4.82 -3.19 -13.24
C THR A 36 5.80 -2.29 -13.99
N SER A 37 6.23 -1.19 -13.38
CA SER A 37 7.26 -0.28 -13.90
C SER A 37 8.23 0.13 -12.80
N ASP A 38 9.39 0.65 -13.19
CA ASP A 38 10.23 1.45 -12.28
C ASP A 38 9.57 2.82 -12.01
N PRO A 39 10.02 3.56 -10.98
CA PRO A 39 9.52 4.89 -10.69
C PRO A 39 9.73 5.85 -11.86
N TYR A 40 8.71 6.63 -12.17
CA TYR A 40 8.79 7.68 -13.18
C TYR A 40 8.20 9.00 -12.66
N PRO A 41 8.76 10.15 -13.05
CA PRO A 41 8.26 11.43 -12.60
C PRO A 41 6.92 11.77 -13.27
N GLY A 42 6.06 12.43 -12.51
CA GLY A 42 4.80 12.99 -12.99
C GLY A 42 4.42 14.23 -12.19
N GLU A 43 3.45 14.98 -12.71
CA GLU A 43 2.88 16.12 -11.98
C GLU A 43 2.12 15.63 -10.75
N ASP A 44 2.20 16.37 -9.64
CA ASP A 44 1.39 16.09 -8.46
C ASP A 44 -0.10 16.14 -8.82
N TRP A 45 -0.86 15.14 -8.40
CA TRP A 45 -2.30 15.05 -8.66
C TRP A 45 -3.06 16.27 -8.10
N ALA A 46 -2.49 16.95 -7.10
CA ALA A 46 -3.01 18.17 -6.52
C ALA A 46 -2.78 19.44 -7.40
N GLY A 47 -2.08 19.33 -8.52
CA GLY A 47 -1.88 20.42 -9.48
C GLY A 47 -1.03 21.58 -8.97
N ASN A 48 -0.21 21.36 -7.94
CA ASN A 48 0.58 22.40 -7.27
C ASN A 48 1.95 22.67 -7.93
N GLY A 49 2.21 22.06 -9.10
CA GLY A 49 3.47 22.18 -9.83
C GLY A 49 4.65 21.43 -9.20
N LYS A 50 4.44 20.66 -8.11
CA LYS A 50 5.45 19.76 -7.56
C LYS A 50 5.53 18.49 -8.40
N GLN A 51 6.73 17.95 -8.50
CA GLN A 51 6.97 16.66 -9.12
C GLN A 51 6.80 15.55 -8.07
N ARG A 52 6.11 14.48 -8.43
CA ARG A 52 6.06 13.23 -7.67
C ARG A 52 6.54 12.08 -8.52
N TYR A 53 6.87 10.98 -7.87
CA TYR A 53 7.20 9.74 -8.56
C TYR A 53 6.02 8.79 -8.48
N TYR A 54 5.70 8.21 -9.62
CA TYR A 54 4.62 7.28 -9.81
C TYR A 54 5.17 5.94 -10.23
N MET A 55 4.41 4.90 -9.93
CA MET A 55 4.70 3.55 -10.39
C MET A 55 3.47 2.95 -11.04
N GLY A 56 3.68 2.24 -12.15
CA GLY A 56 2.67 1.37 -12.72
C GLY A 56 2.43 0.22 -11.76
N MET A 57 1.18 -0.15 -11.55
CA MET A 57 0.77 -1.23 -10.66
C MET A 57 -0.33 -2.08 -11.28
N ASP A 58 -0.26 -3.37 -10.97
CA ASP A 58 -1.29 -4.34 -11.27
C ASP A 58 -1.73 -5.04 -9.98
N CYS A 59 -3.02 -5.34 -9.92
CA CYS A 59 -3.68 -5.86 -8.73
C CYS A 59 -4.17 -7.27 -9.04
N TYR A 60 -3.75 -8.26 -8.25
CA TYR A 60 -4.21 -9.64 -8.44
C TYR A 60 -5.21 -10.09 -7.36
N ASP A 61 -5.23 -9.48 -6.18
CA ASP A 61 -6.22 -9.76 -5.12
C ASP A 61 -6.84 -8.44 -4.63
N CYS A 62 -8.15 -8.26 -4.81
CA CYS A 62 -8.87 -7.07 -4.34
C CYS A 62 -10.23 -7.38 -3.71
N VAL A 63 -10.62 -6.48 -2.81
CA VAL A 63 -11.91 -6.51 -2.11
C VAL A 63 -12.76 -5.35 -2.63
N PRO A 64 -14.09 -5.54 -2.82
CA PRO A 64 -14.98 -4.45 -3.20
C PRO A 64 -14.90 -3.26 -2.24
N GLY A 65 -14.85 -2.04 -2.77
CA GLY A 65 -14.59 -0.82 -1.99
C GLY A 65 -15.68 -0.45 -0.98
N ASP A 66 -16.86 -1.04 -1.06
CA ASP A 66 -17.97 -0.88 -0.12
C ASP A 66 -18.00 -1.94 0.98
N GLU A 67 -17.17 -2.97 0.89
CA GLU A 67 -17.02 -4.01 1.92
C GLU A 67 -16.03 -3.60 3.01
N GLN A 68 -16.07 -4.35 4.12
CA GLN A 68 -15.10 -4.21 5.21
C GLN A 68 -13.73 -4.71 4.72
N SER A 69 -12.65 -4.02 5.11
CA SER A 69 -11.28 -4.52 4.86
C SER A 69 -11.09 -5.91 5.50
N PRO A 70 -10.58 -6.92 4.78
CA PRO A 70 -10.36 -8.27 5.34
C PRO A 70 -9.39 -8.29 6.51
N ILE A 71 -8.44 -7.35 6.51
CA ILE A 71 -7.51 -7.11 7.60
C ILE A 71 -7.74 -5.68 8.08
N GLY A 72 -8.41 -5.53 9.21
CA GLY A 72 -8.69 -4.22 9.80
C GLY A 72 -7.47 -3.61 10.49
N ILE A 73 -7.50 -2.29 10.73
CA ILE A 73 -6.42 -1.56 11.42
C ILE A 73 -6.01 -2.21 12.74
N GLU A 74 -6.96 -2.67 13.56
CA GLU A 74 -6.66 -3.29 14.87
C GLU A 74 -5.90 -4.63 14.74
N GLU A 75 -6.10 -5.36 13.64
CA GLU A 75 -5.36 -6.60 13.37
C GLU A 75 -3.94 -6.27 12.90
N LEU A 76 -3.79 -5.24 12.06
CA LEU A 76 -2.50 -4.74 11.60
C LEU A 76 -1.65 -4.22 12.76
N GLU A 77 -2.22 -3.41 13.66
CA GLU A 77 -1.54 -2.90 14.86
C GLU A 77 -1.06 -4.01 15.81
N LYS A 78 -1.72 -5.18 15.80
CA LYS A 78 -1.32 -6.34 16.62
C LYS A 78 -0.22 -7.16 15.94
N ALA A 79 -0.31 -7.36 14.63
CA ALA A 79 0.64 -8.19 13.90
C ALA A 79 1.94 -7.44 13.57
N VAL A 80 1.84 -6.17 13.19
CA VAL A 80 2.95 -5.30 12.80
C VAL A 80 2.84 -3.99 13.59
N PRO A 81 3.23 -4.00 14.89
CA PRO A 81 3.03 -2.88 15.79
C PRO A 81 3.95 -1.68 15.54
N ASP A 82 5.04 -1.87 14.81
CA ASP A 82 6.06 -0.83 14.57
C ASP A 82 5.67 0.15 13.45
N ILE A 83 4.61 -0.14 12.71
CA ILE A 83 4.05 0.73 11.67
C ILE A 83 2.89 1.56 12.24
N ASP A 84 2.91 2.87 12.02
CA ASP A 84 1.76 3.74 12.32
C ASP A 84 0.69 3.61 11.23
N TRP A 85 -0.15 2.59 11.36
CA TRP A 85 -1.25 2.32 10.42
C TRP A 85 -2.31 3.43 10.34
N ARG A 86 -2.33 4.35 11.30
CA ARG A 86 -3.32 5.45 11.36
C ARG A 86 -2.75 6.75 10.80
N ARG A 87 -1.44 6.88 10.69
CA ARG A 87 -0.76 8.06 10.17
C ARG A 87 0.45 7.64 9.34
N GLY A 88 0.42 7.96 8.05
CA GLY A 88 1.53 7.65 7.16
C GLY A 88 1.51 8.46 5.89
N HIS A 89 2.47 8.19 5.02
CA HIS A 89 2.49 8.65 3.63
C HIS A 89 2.32 7.47 2.68
N SER A 90 1.99 7.76 1.41
CA SER A 90 1.90 6.75 0.37
C SER A 90 3.28 6.13 0.10
N GLY A 91 3.42 4.82 0.23
CA GLY A 91 4.66 4.11 -0.08
C GLY A 91 5.69 4.17 1.04
N GLN A 92 5.34 3.56 2.18
CA GLN A 92 6.26 3.22 3.26
C GLN A 92 6.80 1.81 2.98
N LEU A 93 8.12 1.62 3.03
CA LEU A 93 8.76 0.33 2.85
C LEU A 93 8.46 -0.60 4.05
N LEU A 94 8.18 -1.86 3.75
CA LEU A 94 8.04 -2.91 4.75
C LEU A 94 9.37 -3.65 4.89
N SER A 95 9.69 -4.08 6.11
CA SER A 95 10.73 -5.10 6.29
C SER A 95 10.25 -6.43 5.72
N GLU A 96 11.18 -7.32 5.35
CA GLU A 96 10.83 -8.68 4.91
C GLU A 96 9.99 -9.41 5.98
N GLU A 97 10.34 -9.27 7.25
CA GLU A 97 9.61 -9.88 8.37
C GLU A 97 8.16 -9.36 8.48
N ASP A 98 7.95 -8.06 8.28
CA ASP A 98 6.60 -7.49 8.32
C ASP A 98 5.79 -7.86 7.08
N ALA A 99 6.42 -7.94 5.91
CA ALA A 99 5.78 -8.41 4.68
C ALA A 99 5.29 -9.85 4.84
N ASP A 100 6.11 -10.74 5.40
CA ASP A 100 5.75 -12.14 5.68
C ASP A 100 4.53 -12.23 6.61
N LYS A 101 4.50 -11.44 7.69
CA LYS A 101 3.36 -11.39 8.63
C LYS A 101 2.06 -10.94 7.93
N LEU A 102 2.14 -9.96 7.04
CA LEU A 102 0.97 -9.49 6.28
C LEU A 102 0.49 -10.54 5.28
N ASP A 103 1.41 -11.26 4.62
CA ASP A 103 1.06 -12.36 3.72
C ASP A 103 0.37 -13.51 4.46
N GLU A 104 0.87 -13.86 5.65
CA GLU A 104 0.24 -14.85 6.52
C GLU A 104 -1.18 -14.42 6.94
N LEU A 105 -1.34 -13.16 7.35
CA LEU A 105 -2.65 -12.62 7.72
C LEU A 105 -3.63 -12.64 6.55
N TRP A 106 -3.18 -12.25 5.35
CA TRP A 106 -4.02 -12.20 4.16
C TRP A 106 -4.49 -13.59 3.71
N ASN A 107 -3.59 -14.57 3.69
CA ASN A 107 -3.92 -15.92 3.23
C ASN A 107 -4.72 -16.74 4.27
N CYS A 108 -4.84 -16.27 5.52
CA CYS A 108 -5.66 -16.89 6.56
C CYS A 108 -7.13 -16.40 6.57
N LYS A 109 -7.52 -15.50 5.66
CA LYS A 109 -8.88 -14.95 5.54
C LYS A 109 -9.61 -15.57 4.36
#